data_AF-A0A4R7S476-F1
#
_entry.id   AF-A0A4R7S476-F1
#
_cell.length_a   1.000
_cell.length_b   1.000
_cell.length_c   1.000
_cell.angle_alpha   90.00
_cell.angle_beta   90.00
_cell.angle_gamma   90.00
#
_symmetry.space_group_name_H-M   'P 1'
#
loop_
_entity.id
_entity.type
_entity.pdbx_description
1 polymer ?
#
loop_
_entity_poly.entity_id
_entity_poly.type
_entity_poly.pdbx_seq_one_letter_code
_entity_poly.pdbx_strand_id
1 'polypeptide(L)'
;MILILRLFFIVVLLSMLAVTTWASTQVTLWKIPYETWTHPWWIATLFDAYWGFLTFYCWIAYKEVSWVARGAWLIAVLLLGNIAMAVYALIQLFKVPMNGKVEEVLLRRKA
;
A
#
# COMPACT_ATOMS: atom_id res chain seq x y z
N MET A 1 15.43 -10.48 10.21
CA MET A 1 14.97 -9.74 9.00
C MET A 1 13.46 -9.53 8.98
N ILE A 2 12.64 -10.56 9.18
CA ILE A 2 11.16 -10.45 9.20
C ILE A 2 10.66 -9.46 10.26
N LEU A 3 11.24 -9.45 11.46
CA LEU A 3 10.88 -8.49 12.51
C LEU A 3 11.10 -7.04 12.07
N ILE A 4 12.22 -6.75 11.41
CA ILE A 4 12.55 -5.41 10.90
C ILE A 4 11.51 -5.00 9.84
N LEU A 5 11.15 -5.90 8.92
CA LEU A 5 10.13 -5.64 7.91
C LEU A 5 8.75 -5.37 8.53
N ARG A 6 8.36 -6.13 9.56
CA ARG A 6 7.10 -5.88 10.29
C ARG A 6 7.10 -4.50 10.92
N LEU A 7 8.15 -4.15 11.64
CA LEU A 7 8.28 -2.83 12.26
C LEU A 7 8.22 -1.72 11.20
N PHE A 8 8.92 -1.89 10.08
CA PHE A 8 8.88 -0.95 8.97
C PHE A 8 7.46 -0.75 8.43
N PHE A 9 6.75 -1.82 8.08
CA PHE A 9 5.39 -1.69 7.55
C PHE A 9 4.36 -1.20 8.60
N ILE A 10 4.59 -1.47 9.90
CA ILE A 10 3.80 -0.86 10.98
C ILE A 10 4.03 0.65 11.02
N VAL A 11 5.29 1.10 10.92
CA VAL A 11 5.62 2.52 10.87
C VAL A 11 4.99 3.19 9.65
N VAL A 12 5.05 2.56 8.47
CA VAL A 12 4.39 3.05 7.25
C VAL A 12 2.88 3.16 7.45
N LEU A 13 2.24 2.16 8.05
CA LEU A 13 0.80 2.16 8.29
C LEU A 13 0.39 3.29 9.26
N LEU A 14 1.09 3.39 10.39
CA LEU A 14 0.80 4.41 11.41
C LEU A 14 1.08 5.82 10.88
N SER A 15 2.16 6.02 10.13
CA SER A 15 2.49 7.33 9.56
C SER A 15 1.47 7.76 8.50
N MET A 16 1.06 6.85 7.61
CA MET A 16 0.02 7.17 6.61
C MET A 16 -1.31 7.48 7.27
N LEU A 17 -1.74 6.71 8.27
CA LEU A 17 -2.95 7.02 9.02
C LEU A 17 -2.86 8.39 9.70
N ALA A 18 -1.75 8.68 10.39
CA ALA A 18 -1.55 9.97 11.07
C ALA A 18 -1.58 11.14 10.08
N VAL A 19 -0.85 11.04 8.96
CA VAL A 19 -0.79 12.10 7.94
C VAL A 19 -2.13 12.25 7.23
N THR A 20 -2.82 11.16 6.88
CA THR A 20 -4.15 11.22 6.26
C THR A 20 -5.17 11.83 7.21
N THR A 21 -5.17 11.46 8.49
CA THR A 21 -6.08 12.06 9.49
C THR A 21 -5.77 13.54 9.68
N TRP A 22 -4.49 13.91 9.84
CA TRP A 22 -4.07 15.30 9.96
C TRP A 22 -4.44 16.13 8.73
N ALA A 23 -4.18 15.65 7.52
CA ALA A 23 -4.58 16.32 6.30
C ALA A 23 -6.11 16.50 6.23
N SER A 24 -6.86 15.47 6.62
CA SER A 24 -8.34 15.50 6.62
C SER A 24 -8.92 16.51 7.60
N THR A 25 -8.22 16.85 8.69
CA THR A 25 -8.68 17.89 9.62
C THR A 25 -8.37 19.30 9.14
N GLN A 26 -7.35 19.49 8.29
CA GLN A 26 -6.99 20.78 7.72
C GLN A 26 -7.84 21.13 6.50
N VAL A 27 -7.92 20.21 5.54
CA VAL A 27 -8.63 20.40 4.28
C VAL A 27 -9.35 19.11 3.93
N THR A 28 -10.67 19.17 3.79
CA THR A 28 -11.41 18.03 3.26
C THR A 28 -11.04 17.85 1.78
N LEU A 29 -10.93 16.59 1.32
CA LEU A 29 -10.52 16.26 -0.05
C LEU A 29 -11.32 17.02 -1.13
N TRP A 30 -12.59 17.31 -0.85
CA TRP A 30 -13.50 18.03 -1.75
C TRP A 30 -13.28 19.54 -1.82
N LYS A 31 -12.48 20.12 -0.91
CA LYS A 31 -12.18 21.56 -0.83
C LYS A 31 -10.78 21.91 -1.33
N ILE A 32 -10.05 20.97 -1.93
CA ILE A 32 -8.72 21.22 -2.49
C ILE A 32 -8.83 22.26 -3.61
N PRO A 33 -8.09 23.39 -3.55
CA PRO A 33 -8.14 24.44 -4.57
C PRO A 33 -7.78 23.93 -5.96
N TYR A 34 -8.44 24.46 -6.99
CA TYR A 34 -8.21 24.07 -8.39
C TYR A 34 -6.74 24.28 -8.83
N GLU A 35 -6.07 25.31 -8.30
CA GLU A 35 -4.66 25.59 -8.57
C GLU A 35 -3.72 24.45 -8.17
N THR A 36 -4.10 23.64 -7.17
CA THR A 36 -3.32 22.46 -6.77
C THR A 36 -3.45 21.34 -7.81
N TRP A 37 -4.64 21.15 -8.37
CA TRP A 37 -4.92 20.11 -9.36
C TRP A 37 -4.21 20.35 -10.69
N THR A 38 -4.00 21.61 -11.06
CA THR A 38 -3.30 22.00 -12.30
C THR A 38 -1.81 22.18 -12.12
N HIS A 39 -1.31 22.13 -10.87
CA HIS A 39 0.12 22.28 -10.61
C HIS A 39 0.89 21.11 -11.23
N PRO A 40 1.88 21.34 -12.13
CA PRO A 40 2.55 20.27 -12.87
C PRO A 40 3.20 19.21 -11.97
N TRP A 41 3.81 19.63 -10.85
CA TRP A 41 4.40 18.70 -9.89
C TRP A 41 3.35 17.87 -9.15
N TRP A 42 2.16 18.41 -8.89
CA TRP A 42 1.10 17.65 -8.23
C TRP A 42 0.69 16.47 -9.11
N ILE A 43 0.44 16.75 -10.40
CA ILE A 43 0.13 15.74 -11.41
C ILE A 43 1.27 14.71 -11.50
N ALA A 44 2.52 15.15 -11.61
CA ALA A 44 3.67 14.26 -11.69
C ALA A 44 3.79 13.32 -10.48
N THR A 45 3.67 13.86 -9.26
CA THR A 45 3.72 13.04 -8.02
C THR A 45 2.53 12.10 -7.88
N LEU A 46 1.35 12.49 -8.38
CA LEU A 46 0.18 11.63 -8.39
C LEU A 46 0.39 10.43 -9.32
N PHE A 47 0.88 10.69 -10.54
CA PHE A 47 1.24 9.63 -11.48
C PHE A 47 2.31 8.71 -10.90
N ASP A 48 3.37 9.26 -10.31
CA ASP A 48 4.44 8.48 -9.67
C ASP A 48 3.88 7.56 -8.58
N ALA A 49 3.02 8.08 -7.70
CA ALA A 49 2.38 7.29 -6.65
C ALA A 49 1.51 6.15 -7.22
N TYR A 50 0.65 6.45 -8.21
CA TYR A 50 -0.24 5.45 -8.81
C TYR A 50 0.52 4.39 -9.62
N TRP A 51 1.59 4.75 -10.31
CA TRP A 51 2.47 3.77 -10.96
C TRP A 51 3.12 2.86 -9.92
N GLY A 52 3.61 3.40 -8.81
CA GLY A 52 4.12 2.62 -7.69
C GLY A 52 3.06 1.65 -7.13
N PHE A 53 1.81 2.11 -6.98
CA PHE A 53 0.69 1.28 -6.53
C PHE A 53 0.41 0.11 -7.48
N LEU A 54 0.39 0.37 -8.79
CA LEU A 54 0.18 -0.65 -9.80
C LEU A 54 1.34 -1.66 -9.84
N THR A 55 2.59 -1.20 -9.74
CA THR A 55 3.75 -2.09 -9.66
C THR A 55 3.67 -3.02 -8.45
N PHE A 56 3.31 -2.48 -7.27
CA PHE A 56 3.09 -3.31 -6.09
C PHE A 56 1.90 -4.26 -6.25
N TYR A 57 0.83 -3.79 -6.89
CA TYR A 57 -0.33 -4.62 -7.18
C TYR A 57 0.03 -5.82 -8.09
N CYS A 58 0.94 -5.68 -9.05
CA CYS A 58 1.41 -6.82 -9.84
C CYS A 58 1.98 -7.94 -8.95
N TRP A 59 2.67 -7.59 -7.87
CA TRP A 59 3.14 -8.57 -6.88
C TRP A 59 1.99 -9.20 -6.10
N ILE A 60 0.98 -8.42 -5.69
CA ILE A 60 -0.24 -8.95 -5.06
C ILE A 60 -0.97 -9.91 -6.01
N ALA A 61 -1.14 -9.53 -7.28
CA ALA A 61 -1.81 -10.32 -8.30
C ALA A 61 -1.08 -11.65 -8.56
N TYR A 62 0.26 -11.65 -8.51
CA TYR A 62 1.05 -12.86 -8.57
C TYR A 62 0.82 -13.78 -7.36
N LYS A 63 0.73 -13.22 -6.15
CA LYS A 63 0.55 -13.97 -4.89
C LYS A 63 -0.86 -14.54 -4.74
N GLU A 64 -1.89 -13.79 -5.10
CA GLU A 64 -3.29 -14.18 -4.95
C GLU A 64 -3.73 -15.15 -6.05
N VAL A 65 -4.37 -16.24 -5.66
CA VAL A 65 -4.92 -17.25 -6.59
C VAL A 65 -6.32 -16.88 -7.06
N SER A 66 -7.13 -16.31 -6.17
CA SER A 66 -8.52 -15.95 -6.44
C SER A 66 -8.62 -14.63 -7.20
N TRP A 67 -9.35 -14.64 -8.32
CA TRP A 67 -9.68 -13.43 -9.08
C TRP A 67 -10.47 -12.41 -8.25
N VAL A 68 -11.31 -12.87 -7.32
CA VAL A 68 -12.05 -11.99 -6.40
C VAL A 68 -11.09 -11.29 -5.44
N ALA A 69 -10.13 -12.02 -4.87
CA ALA A 69 -9.13 -11.44 -3.98
C ALA A 69 -8.25 -10.43 -4.73
N ARG A 70 -7.86 -10.73 -5.97
CA ARG A 70 -7.12 -9.78 -6.83
C ARG A 70 -7.91 -8.50 -7.06
N GLY A 71 -9.17 -8.61 -7.48
CA GLY A 71 -10.03 -7.45 -7.69
C GLY A 71 -10.24 -6.60 -6.43
N ALA A 72 -10.50 -7.26 -5.29
CA ALA A 72 -10.65 -6.58 -4.00
C ALA A 72 -9.37 -5.82 -3.60
N TRP A 73 -8.20 -6.43 -3.74
CA TRP A 73 -6.92 -5.76 -3.44
C TRP A 73 -6.59 -4.65 -4.42
N LEU A 74 -6.94 -4.78 -5.71
CA LEU A 74 -6.77 -3.70 -6.67
C LEU A 74 -7.55 -2.46 -6.24
N ILE A 75 -8.83 -2.64 -5.93
CA ILE A 75 -9.70 -1.55 -5.47
C ILE A 75 -9.15 -0.95 -4.18
N ALA A 76 -8.74 -1.78 -3.22
CA ALA A 76 -8.16 -1.30 -1.97
C ALA A 76 -6.88 -0.48 -2.21
N VAL A 77 -5.97 -0.93 -3.08
CA VAL A 77 -4.72 -0.22 -3.38
C VAL A 77 -4.97 1.09 -4.13
N LEU A 78 -5.93 1.14 -5.06
CA LEU A 78 -6.24 2.38 -5.78
C LEU A 78 -6.94 3.43 -4.91
N LEU A 79 -7.70 3.00 -3.90
CA LEU A 79 -8.43 3.90 -2.99
C LEU A 79 -7.61 4.32 -1.76
N LEU A 80 -6.89 3.38 -1.14
CA LEU A 80 -6.16 3.58 0.12
C LEU A 80 -4.64 3.72 -0.07
N GLY A 81 -4.12 3.44 -1.28
CA GLY A 81 -2.70 3.55 -1.60
C GLY A 81 -1.81 2.76 -0.64
N ASN A 82 -0.85 3.47 -0.04
CA ASN A 82 0.13 2.91 0.90
C ASN A 82 -0.49 2.23 2.14
N ILE A 83 -1.68 2.65 2.58
CA ILE A 83 -2.36 2.00 3.72
C ILE A 83 -2.71 0.56 3.36
N ALA A 84 -3.36 0.33 2.21
CA ALA A 84 -3.71 -1.01 1.77
C ALA A 84 -2.47 -1.88 1.48
N MET A 85 -1.43 -1.29 0.88
CA MET A 85 -0.17 -2.01 0.62
C MET A 85 0.53 -2.42 1.91
N ALA A 86 0.58 -1.55 2.91
CA ALA A 86 1.17 -1.85 4.21
C ALA A 86 0.38 -2.94 4.95
N VAL A 87 -0.96 -2.86 4.93
CA VAL A 87 -1.82 -3.90 5.50
C VAL A 87 -1.58 -5.25 4.81
N TYR A 88 -1.53 -5.28 3.46
CA TYR A 88 -1.25 -6.52 2.72
C TYR A 88 0.11 -7.11 3.08
N ALA A 89 1.15 -6.27 3.09
CA ALA A 89 2.50 -6.70 3.44
C ALA A 89 2.57 -7.25 4.88
N LEU A 90 1.92 -6.59 5.84
CA LEU A 90 1.84 -7.07 7.22
C LEU A 90 1.12 -8.41 7.31
N ILE A 91 -0.02 -8.58 6.62
CA ILE A 91 -0.72 -9.87 6.57
C ILE A 91 0.22 -10.98 6.08
N GLN A 92 0.99 -10.75 5.01
CA GLN A 92 1.95 -11.74 4.51
C GLN A 92 3.11 -11.99 5.48
N LEU A 93 3.62 -10.94 6.14
CA LEU A 93 4.71 -11.03 7.11
C LEU A 93 4.32 -11.75 8.40
N PHE A 94 3.07 -11.63 8.85
CA PHE A 94 2.55 -12.32 10.04
C PHE A 94 2.23 -13.80 9.77
N LYS A 95 2.04 -14.20 8.51
CA LYS A 95 1.89 -15.61 8.09
C LYS A 95 3.19 -16.43 8.15
N VAL A 96 4.35 -15.79 8.36
CA VAL A 96 5.68 -16.42 8.42
C VAL A 96 6.24 -16.26 9.83
N PRO A 97 6.92 -17.27 10.41
CA PRO A 97 7.57 -17.11 11.72
C PRO A 97 8.64 -16.02 11.72
N MET A 98 8.96 -15.44 12.89
CA MET A 98 9.94 -14.35 12.99
C MET A 98 11.35 -14.74 12.53
N ASN A 99 11.69 -16.03 12.62
CA ASN A 99 12.94 -16.61 12.15
C ASN A 99 12.83 -17.23 10.74
N GLY A 100 11.69 -17.06 10.07
CA GLY A 100 11.46 -17.57 8.71
C GLY A 100 12.25 -16.80 7.65
N LYS A 101 12.35 -17.40 6.46
CA LYS A 101 13.05 -16.77 5.33
C LYS A 101 12.17 -15.73 4.65
N VAL A 102 12.77 -14.65 4.15
CA VAL A 102 12.02 -13.61 3.41
C VAL A 102 11.46 -14.11 2.09
N GLU A 103 12.09 -15.12 1.49
CA GLU A 103 11.61 -15.82 0.31
C GLU A 103 10.19 -16.38 0.51
N GLU A 104 9.84 -16.84 1.72
CA GLU A 104 8.51 -17.36 2.03
C GLU A 104 7.42 -16.27 2.00
N VAL A 105 7.81 -15.01 2.20
CA VAL A 105 6.95 -13.83 2.10
C VAL A 105 6.86 -13.37 0.65
N LEU A 106 7.98 -13.31 -0.06
CA LEU A 106 8.05 -12.77 -1.43
C LEU A 106 7.46 -13.72 -2.48
N LEU A 107 7.74 -15.02 -2.37
CA LEU A 107 7.33 -16.01 -3.35
C LEU A 107 5.90 -16.48 -3.09
N ARG A 108 5.19 -16.84 -4.15
CA ARG A 108 3.90 -17.50 -4.03
C ARG A 108 4.12 -18.86 -3.37
N ARG A 109 3.39 -19.16 -2.29
CA ARG A 109 3.41 -20.50 -1.71
C ARG A 109 2.81 -21.45 -2.75
N LYS A 110 3.57 -22.48 -3.13
CA LYS A 110 3.01 -23.61 -3.88
C LYS A 110 1.96 -24.25 -2.98
N ALA A 111 0.75 -24.41 -3.52
CA ALA A 111 -0.29 -25.21 -2.88
C ALA A 111 0.15 -26.67 -2.82
#